data_AF-A0AAW3SNF1-F1
#
_entry.id   AF-A0AAW3SNF1-F1
#
_cell.length_a   1.000
_cell.length_b   1.000
_cell.length_c   1.000
_cell.angle_alpha   90.00
_cell.angle_beta   90.00
_cell.angle_gamma   90.00
#
_symmetry.space_group_name_H-M   'P 1'
#
loop_
_entity.id
_entity.type
_entity.pdbx_description
1 polymer ?
#
loop_
_entity_poly.entity_id
_entity_poly.type
_entity_poly.pdbx_seq_one_letter_code
_entity_poly.pdbx_strand_id
1 'polypeptide(L)' 'MFGSSLFGVGTDYDILVIGPAGETLIQLKAELKLAGAELPLDILYMLPKEAEETDFVVKQKCVSLTHLVTLDSLVV' A
#
# COMPACT_ATOMS: atom_id res chain seq x y z
N MET A 1 -3.06 -2.25 -0.43
CA MET A 1 -3.55 -1.05 -1.14
C MET A 1 -4.81 -0.58 -0.44
N PHE A 2 -5.00 0.72 -0.31
CA PHE A 2 -6.20 1.33 0.28
C PHE A 2 -6.58 2.57 -0.54
N GLY A 3 -7.54 3.36 -0.06
CA GLY A 3 -7.83 4.67 -0.63
C GLY A 3 -8.82 4.69 -1.79
N SER A 4 -8.91 5.85 -2.44
CA SER A 4 -10.04 6.20 -3.30
C SER A 4 -9.99 5.57 -4.69
N SER A 5 -8.79 5.23 -5.18
CA SER A 5 -8.58 4.53 -6.45
C SER A 5 -9.14 3.12 -6.46
N LEU A 6 -9.21 2.43 -5.32
CA LEU A 6 -9.88 1.12 -5.21
C LEU A 6 -11.37 1.17 -5.54
N PHE A 7 -11.99 2.35 -5.46
CA PHE A 7 -13.40 2.57 -5.77
C PHE A 7 -13.60 3.28 -7.12
N GLY A 8 -12.53 3.47 -7.91
CA GLY A 8 -12.58 4.09 -9.24
C GLY A 8 -12.80 5.60 -9.23
N VAL A 9 -12.58 6.27 -8.09
CA VAL A 9 -12.81 7.72 -7.94
C VAL A 9 -11.50 8.52 -8.00
N GLY A 10 -10.40 7.96 -7.48
CA GLY A 10 -9.08 8.58 -7.49
C GLY A 10 -8.13 7.99 -8.53
N THR A 11 -7.11 8.75 -8.91
CA THR A 11 -6.00 8.33 -9.78
C THR A 11 -4.72 8.05 -9.01
N ASP A 12 -4.73 8.30 -7.71
CA ASP A 12 -3.67 8.10 -6.74
C ASP A 12 -3.72 6.69 -6.14
N TYR A 13 -2.56 6.08 -5.97
CA TYR A 13 -2.41 4.71 -5.49
C TYR A 13 -1.86 4.70 -4.07
N ASP A 14 -2.73 4.45 -3.09
CA ASP A 14 -2.33 4.36 -1.69
C ASP A 14 -1.84 2.95 -1.32
N ILE A 15 -0.55 2.83 -1.02
CA ILE A 15 0.09 1.57 -0.65
C ILE A 15 0.43 1.58 0.84
N LEU A 16 -0.02 0.54 1.55
CA LEU A 16 0.36 0.29 2.93
C LEU A 16 1.46 -0.77 2.96
N VAL A 17 2.60 -0.45 3.56
CA VAL A 17 3.68 -1.40 3.84
C VAL A 17 3.80 -1.59 5.34
N ILE A 18 3.57 -2.82 5.79
CA ILE A 18 3.72 -3.22 7.19
C ILE A 18 4.97 -4.08 7.32
N GLY A 19 5.90 -3.68 8.18
CA GLY A 19 7.13 -4.42 8.38
C GLY A 19 7.94 -3.92 9.57
N PRO A 20 8.83 -4.75 10.13
CA PRO A 20 9.68 -4.34 11.26
C PRO A 20 10.58 -3.17 10.87
N ALA A 21 10.83 -2.26 11.81
CA ALA A 21 11.83 -1.23 11.63
C ALA A 21 13.21 -1.86 11.45
N GLY A 22 13.94 -1.42 10.43
CA GLY A 22 15.27 -1.92 10.12
C GLY A 22 15.77 -1.41 8.78
N GLU A 23 16.96 -1.86 8.41
CA GLU A 23 17.67 -1.44 7.20
C GLU A 23 16.86 -1.74 5.93
N THR A 24 16.17 -2.89 5.90
CA THR A 24 15.30 -3.29 4.79
C THR A 24 14.14 -2.32 4.56
N LEU A 25 13.50 -1.83 5.63
CA LEU A 25 12.41 -0.85 5.52
C LEU A 25 12.93 0.50 5.03
N ILE A 26 14.15 0.88 5.42
CA ILE A 26 14.80 2.12 4.98
C ILE A 26 15.17 2.03 3.49
N GLN A 27 15.73 0.90 3.04
CA GLN A 27 16.03 0.66 1.64
C GLN A 27 14.76 0.69 0.78
N LEU A 28 13.71 -0.02 1.22
CA LEU A 28 12.42 -0.02 0.53
C LEU A 28 11.80 1.39 0.46
N LYS A 29 11.90 2.19 1.53
CA LYS A 29 11.51 3.60 1.53
C LYS A 29 12.27 4.42 0.49
N ALA A 30 13.58 4.20 0.35
CA ALA A 30 14.39 4.92 -0.61
C ALA A 30 14.01 4.59 -2.06
N GLU A 31 13.84 3.30 -2.38
CA GLU A 31 13.45 2.85 -3.72
C GLU A 31 12.05 3.35 -4.09
N LEU A 32 11.09 3.17 -3.17
CA LEU A 32 9.70 3.57 -3.41
C LEU A 32 9.52 5.10 -3.45
N LYS A 33 10.36 5.87 -2.74
CA LYS A 33 10.35 7.33 -2.85
C LYS A 33 10.74 7.80 -4.24
N LEU A 34 11.68 7.11 -4.91
CA LEU A 34 12.03 7.42 -6.30
C LEU A 34 10.87 7.09 -7.24
N ALA A 35 10.22 5.93 -7.03
CA ALA A 35 9.05 5.55 -7.82
C ALA A 35 7.85 6.52 -7.62
N GLY A 36 7.62 6.96 -6.38
CA GLY A 36 6.56 7.91 -6.04
C GLY A 36 6.82 9.35 -6.47
N ALA A 37 8.04 9.69 -6.91
CA ALA A 37 8.30 10.98 -7.54
C ALA A 37 7.76 11.04 -8.98
N GLU A 38 7.70 9.90 -9.66
CA GLU A 38 7.32 9.78 -11.08
C GLU A 38 5.89 9.24 -11.27
N LEU A 39 5.29 8.67 -10.22
CA LEU A 39 3.96 8.07 -10.21
C LEU A 39 3.11 8.70 -9.11
N PRO A 40 1.77 8.77 -9.28
CA PRO A 40 0.86 9.23 -8.23
C PRO A 40 0.70 8.15 -7.15
N LEU A 41 1.78 7.86 -6.40
CA LEU A 41 1.83 6.85 -5.35
C LEU A 41 1.94 7.55 -3.99
N ASP A 42 1.02 7.25 -3.09
CA ASP A 42 1.18 7.57 -1.67
C ASP A 42 1.48 6.29 -0.89
N ILE A 43 2.52 6.31 -0.06
CA ILE A 43 3.05 5.10 0.56
C ILE A 43 3.17 5.32 2.06
N LEU A 44 2.31 4.62 2.78
CA LEU A 44 2.25 4.64 4.22
C LEU A 44 3.01 3.44 4.78
N TYR A 45 3.91 3.71 5.73
CA TYR A 45 4.69 2.67 6.41
C TYR A 45 4.25 2.57 7.86
N MET A 46 3.93 1.36 8.29
CA MET A 46 3.56 1.08 9.67
C MET A 46 4.38 -0.07 10.25
N LEU A 47 4.58 -0.02 11.57
CA LEU A 47 5.06 -1.17 12.31
C LEU A 47 3.94 -2.21 12.46
N PRO A 48 4.26 -3.52 12.56
CA PRO A 48 3.27 -4.55 12.79
C PRO A 48 2.40 -4.26 14.02
N LYS A 49 3.04 -3.83 15.12
CA LYS A 49 2.35 -3.47 16.35
C LYS A 49 1.38 -2.29 16.17
N GLU A 50 1.76 -1.29 15.40
CA GLU A 50 0.93 -0.11 15.13
C GLU A 50 -0.28 -0.48 14.25
N ALA A 51 -0.07 -1.33 13.25
CA ALA A 51 -1.15 -1.82 12.39
C ALA A 51 -2.17 -2.66 13.19
N GLU A 52 -1.71 -3.45 14.15
CA GLU A 52 -2.58 -4.19 15.09
C GLU A 52 -3.32 -3.25 16.04
N GLU A 53 -2.64 -2.30 16.69
CA GLU A 53 -3.26 -1.38 17.66
C GLU A 53 -4.30 -0.45 17.01
N THR A 54 -4.10 -0.08 15.75
CA THR A 54 -4.99 0.86 15.04
C THR A 54 -6.11 0.17 14.26
N ASP A 55 -6.03 -1.16 14.07
CA ASP A 55 -6.88 -1.94 13.15
C ASP A 55 -6.94 -1.31 11.74
N PHE A 56 -5.85 -0.67 11.30
CA PHE A 56 -5.87 0.15 10.09
C PHE A 56 -6.28 -0.63 8.84
N VAL A 57 -5.78 -1.87 8.71
CA VAL A 57 -6.09 -2.78 7.59
C VAL A 57 -7.60 -2.98 7.45
N VAL A 58 -8.28 -3.22 8.56
CA VAL A 58 -9.74 -3.46 8.59
C VAL A 58 -10.50 -2.15 8.38
N LYS A 59 -10.11 -1.08 9.07
CA LYS A 59 -10.80 0.23 9.01
C LYS A 59 -10.77 0.83 7.61
N GLN A 60 -9.62 0.74 6.94
CA GLN A 60 -9.43 1.27 5.59
C GLN A 60 -9.77 0.25 4.50
N LYS A 61 -10.30 -0.93 4.86
CA LYS A 61 -10.65 -2.01 3.93
C LYS A 61 -9.51 -2.31 2.95
N CYS A 62 -8.30 -2.42 3.49
CA CYS A 62 -7.10 -2.63 2.70
C CYS A 62 -7.22 -3.93 1.90
N VAL A 63 -6.86 -3.88 0.62
CA VAL A 63 -6.82 -5.04 -0.27
C VAL A 63 -5.37 -5.45 -0.51
N SER A 64 -5.08 -6.75 -0.49
CA SER A 64 -3.75 -7.25 -0.83
C SER A 64 -3.44 -6.96 -2.29
N LEU A 65 -2.22 -6.48 -2.58
CA LEU A 65 -1.75 -6.26 -3.96
C LEU A 65 -1.84 -7.53 -4.80
N THR A 66 -1.52 -8.70 -4.23
CA THR A 66 -1.69 -10.00 -4.91
C THR A 66 -3.13 -10.28 -5.33
N HIS A 67 -4.11 -9.82 -4.55
CA HIS A 67 -5.52 -10.01 -4.85
C HIS A 67 -5.98 -9.11 -6.01
N LEU A 68 -5.38 -7.93 -6.16
CA LEU A 68 -5.64 -7.03 -7.28
C LEU A 68 -5.10 -7.59 -8.61
N VAL A 69 -3.90 -8.18 -8.59
CA VAL A 69 -3.32 -8.83 -9.78
C VAL A 69 -4.20 -9.98 -10.30
N THR A 70 -4.86 -10.71 -9.39
CA THR A 70 -5.77 -11.80 -9.78
C THR A 70 -7.12 -11.33 -10.32
N LEU A 71 -7.58 -10.12 -9.98
CA LEU A 71 -8.83 -9.55 -10.49
C LEU A 71 -8.71 -9.14 -11.96
N ASP A 72 -7.54 -8.64 -12.37
CA ASP A 72 -7.26 -8.26 -13.76
C ASP A 72 -7.16 -9.49 -14.69
N SER A 73 -6.83 -10.65 -14.12
CA SER A 73 -6.74 -11.93 -14.86
C SER A 73 -8.11 -12.57 -15.15
N LEU A 74 -9.21 -12.01 -14.62
CA LEU A 74 -10.59 -12.48 -14.85
C LEU A 74 -11.35 -11.64 -15.88
N VAL A 75 -10.73 -10.59 -16.42
CA VAL A 75 -11.26 -9.75 -17.49
C VAL A 75 -10.50 -10.06 -18.78
N VAL A 76 -10.63 -11.29 -19.28
CA VAL A 76 -10.22 -11.70 -20.63
C VAL A 76 -11.39 -12.36 -21.33
#